data_AF-A0A3M1MT26-F1
#
_entry.id   AF-A0A3M1MT26-F1
#
_cell.length_a   1.000
_cell.length_b   1.000
_cell.length_c   1.000
_cell.angle_alpha   90.00
_cell.angle_beta   90.00
_cell.angle_gamma   90.00
#
_symmetry.space_group_name_H-M   'P 1'
#
loop_
_entity.id
_entity.type
_entity.pdbx_description
1 polymer ?
#
loop_
_entity_poly.entity_id
_entity_poly.type
_entity_poly.pdbx_seq_one_letter_code
_entity_poly.pdbx_strand_id
1 'polypeptide(L)'
;TDLEELYAKPVAIPGELTTANLLLRLFEPRLERTLAMPFDRIMPAIETGEVAGGVIIHESRFTYPDHGLVSLVDLGQWWEEETGCPIPLGGILARRDLDSDLVTRVENAIRTSVDLAFSDPNRPRDYIRAHAQELNDSVIDQHIGLYVNDFSRDLGAEGEKAVRVLLERAEQAGLIPPCDLPLFNPHKH
;
A
#
# COMPACT_ATOMS: atom_id res chain seq x y z
N THR A 1 24.70 -3.84 -6.11
CA THR A 1 24.09 -2.86 -5.21
C THR A 1 23.71 -3.60 -3.97
N ASP A 2 24.48 -3.37 -2.90
CA ASP A 2 24.32 -4.03 -1.60
C ASP A 2 23.35 -3.22 -0.73
N LEU A 3 22.55 -3.88 0.12
CA LEU A 3 21.71 -3.21 1.12
C LEU A 3 22.56 -2.32 2.04
N GLU A 4 23.82 -2.66 2.24
CA GLU A 4 24.76 -1.84 3.02
C GLU A 4 24.97 -0.42 2.45
N GLU A 5 24.78 -0.22 1.14
CA GLU A 5 24.87 1.10 0.51
C GLU A 5 23.77 2.05 1.01
N LEU A 6 22.65 1.51 1.49
CA LEU A 6 21.53 2.31 2.01
C LEU A 6 21.87 3.07 3.29
N TYR A 7 22.89 2.67 4.05
CA TYR A 7 23.25 3.35 5.29
C TYR A 7 24.01 4.67 5.08
N ALA A 8 24.55 4.91 3.88
CA ALA A 8 25.36 6.09 3.59
C ALA A 8 24.55 7.41 3.67
N LYS A 9 23.29 7.38 3.23
CA LYS A 9 22.38 8.54 3.18
C LYS A 9 20.97 8.10 3.62
N PRO A 10 20.02 9.03 3.81
CA PRO A 10 18.64 8.65 4.06
C PRO A 10 18.05 7.83 2.90
N VAL A 11 17.06 7.00 3.21
CA VAL A 11 16.19 6.35 2.22
C VAL A 11 14.90 7.15 2.09
N ALA A 12 14.52 7.48 0.85
CA ALA A 12 13.27 8.17 0.58
C ALA A 12 12.06 7.27 0.83
N ILE A 13 11.03 7.79 1.50
CA ILE A 13 9.77 7.08 1.75
C ILE A 13 8.59 7.95 1.28
N PRO A 14 7.47 7.34 0.81
CA PRO A 14 6.33 8.09 0.30
C PRO A 14 5.48 8.75 1.40
N GLY A 15 5.81 8.50 2.66
CA GLY A 15 5.20 9.10 3.83
C GLY A 15 5.39 8.25 5.08
N GLU A 16 5.51 8.91 6.23
CA GLU A 16 5.80 8.25 7.52
C GLU A 16 4.72 7.24 7.92
N LEU A 17 3.45 7.53 7.63
CA LEU A 17 2.29 6.73 8.04
C LEU A 17 1.84 5.72 6.98
N THR A 18 2.63 5.49 5.94
CA THR A 18 2.28 4.56 4.87
C THR A 18 2.62 3.12 5.25
N THR A 19 1.84 2.15 4.76
CA THR A 19 2.20 0.73 4.87
C THR A 19 3.56 0.45 4.23
N ALA A 20 3.92 1.16 3.16
CA ALA A 20 5.23 1.02 2.51
C ALA A 20 6.40 1.34 3.46
N ASN A 21 6.29 2.43 4.24
CA ASN A 21 7.26 2.74 5.29
C ASN A 21 7.23 1.70 6.42
N LEU A 22 6.04 1.28 6.86
CA LEU A 22 5.90 0.26 7.89
C LEU A 22 6.62 -1.05 7.50
N LEU A 23 6.44 -1.50 6.26
CA LEU A 23 7.12 -2.70 5.74
C LEU A 23 8.63 -2.51 5.67
N LEU A 24 9.13 -1.34 5.22
CA LEU A 24 10.57 -1.05 5.24
C LEU A 24 11.14 -1.17 6.66
N ARG A 25 10.45 -0.60 7.65
CA ARG A 25 10.85 -0.62 9.06
C ARG A 25 10.82 -2.02 9.68
N LEU A 26 9.90 -2.88 9.24
CA LEU A 26 9.85 -4.28 9.65
C LEU A 26 10.92 -5.13 8.96
N PHE A 27 11.22 -4.85 7.69
CA PHE A 27 12.23 -5.55 6.89
C PHE A 27 13.65 -5.25 7.37
N GLU A 28 13.99 -3.98 7.53
CA GLU A 28 15.31 -3.54 7.97
C GLU A 28 15.21 -2.53 9.12
N PRO A 29 15.05 -3.01 10.37
CA PRO A 29 14.90 -2.14 11.54
C PRO A 29 16.12 -1.24 11.80
N ARG A 30 17.32 -1.62 11.31
CA ARG A 30 18.54 -0.83 11.46
C ARG A 30 18.54 0.43 10.59
N LEU A 31 17.63 0.51 9.62
CA LEU A 31 17.50 1.66 8.73
C LEU A 31 16.68 2.77 9.40
N GLU A 32 17.39 3.58 10.18
CA GLU A 32 16.79 4.68 10.96
C GLU A 32 16.65 5.99 10.17
N ARG A 33 17.47 6.17 9.13
CA ARG A 33 17.52 7.42 8.37
C ARG A 33 16.55 7.35 7.19
N THR A 34 15.31 7.75 7.41
CA THR A 34 14.31 7.93 6.35
C THR A 34 14.11 9.41 6.02
N LEU A 35 13.66 9.70 4.80
CA LEU A 35 13.26 11.04 4.36
C LEU A 35 11.91 10.95 3.65
N ALA A 36 10.85 11.43 4.31
CA ALA A 36 9.53 11.47 3.72
C ALA A 36 9.43 12.52 2.61
N MET A 37 8.94 12.12 1.44
CA MET A 37 8.68 12.99 0.29
C MET A 37 7.52 12.46 -0.56
N PRO A 38 6.91 13.29 -1.42
CA PRO A 38 5.94 12.82 -2.40
C PRO A 38 6.50 11.68 -3.27
N PHE A 39 5.67 10.67 -3.57
CA PHE A 39 6.14 9.45 -4.24
C PHE A 39 6.77 9.71 -5.63
N ASP A 40 6.27 10.71 -6.36
CA ASP A 40 6.78 11.16 -7.66
C ASP A 40 8.18 11.82 -7.58
N ARG A 41 8.64 12.17 -6.37
CA ARG A 41 9.97 12.72 -6.11
C ARG A 41 11.01 11.68 -5.74
N ILE A 42 10.60 10.46 -5.41
CA ILE A 42 11.49 9.42 -4.88
C ILE A 42 12.53 9.00 -5.92
N MET A 43 12.13 8.60 -7.12
CA MET A 43 13.06 8.17 -8.17
C MET A 43 14.03 9.30 -8.58
N PRO A 44 13.58 10.54 -8.84
CA PRO A 44 14.48 11.68 -9.09
C PRO A 44 15.49 11.96 -7.95
N ALA A 45 15.09 11.78 -6.69
CA ALA A 45 16.00 11.97 -5.55
C ALA A 45 17.10 10.90 -5.51
N ILE A 46 16.81 9.68 -5.97
CA ILE A 46 17.81 8.61 -6.10
C ILE A 46 18.78 8.94 -7.25
N GLU A 47 18.26 9.34 -8.41
CA GLU A 47 19.07 9.68 -9.59
C GLU A 47 20.07 10.81 -9.33
N THR A 48 19.64 11.84 -8.58
CA THR A 48 20.49 12.97 -8.20
C THR A 48 21.44 12.65 -7.04
N GLY A 49 21.31 11.47 -6.43
CA GLY A 49 22.09 11.04 -5.27
C GLY A 49 21.76 11.82 -3.99
N GLU A 50 20.60 12.46 -3.89
CA GLU A 50 20.13 13.10 -2.66
C GLU A 50 19.91 12.05 -1.55
N VAL A 51 19.38 10.88 -1.93
CA VAL A 51 19.14 9.72 -1.06
C VAL A 51 19.94 8.50 -1.53
N ALA A 52 20.11 7.50 -0.66
CA ALA A 52 20.80 6.26 -1.01
C ALA A 52 19.90 5.25 -1.74
N GLY A 53 18.59 5.39 -1.58
CA GLY A 53 17.57 4.55 -2.18
C GLY A 53 16.18 5.09 -1.83
N GLY A 54 15.14 4.36 -2.20
CA GLY A 54 13.77 4.77 -1.88
C GLY A 54 12.76 3.64 -1.98
N VAL A 55 11.68 3.77 -1.21
CA VAL A 55 10.52 2.89 -1.29
C VAL A 55 9.54 3.47 -2.30
N ILE A 56 9.42 2.84 -3.45
CA ILE A 56 8.49 3.25 -4.50
C ILE A 56 7.13 2.55 -4.33
N ILE A 57 6.07 3.23 -4.73
CA ILE A 57 4.68 2.74 -4.67
C ILE A 57 3.95 3.04 -5.99
N HIS A 58 2.69 2.61 -6.08
CA HIS A 58 1.84 2.84 -7.25
C HIS A 58 2.44 2.31 -8.56
N GLU A 59 2.38 3.09 -9.65
CA GLU A 59 2.89 2.75 -10.97
C GLU A 59 4.43 2.77 -11.07
N SER A 60 5.13 3.39 -10.11
CA SER A 60 6.59 3.47 -10.13
C SER A 60 7.25 2.07 -10.13
N ARG A 61 6.55 1.04 -9.64
CA ARG A 61 6.99 -0.36 -9.72
C ARG A 61 7.21 -0.87 -11.15
N PHE A 62 6.61 -0.23 -12.15
CA PHE A 62 6.74 -0.60 -13.56
C PHE A 62 7.72 0.28 -14.31
N THR A 63 7.99 1.50 -13.82
CA THR A 63 8.78 2.51 -14.54
C THR A 63 10.18 2.72 -13.98
N TYR A 64 10.49 2.24 -12.75
CA TYR A 64 11.84 2.38 -12.18
C TYR A 64 12.99 1.86 -13.09
N PRO A 65 12.83 0.80 -13.92
CA PRO A 65 13.90 0.36 -14.81
C PRO A 65 14.26 1.42 -15.87
N ASP A 66 13.30 2.24 -16.30
CA ASP A 66 13.51 3.31 -17.28
C ASP A 66 14.39 4.44 -16.71
N HIS A 67 14.43 4.56 -15.38
CA HIS A 67 15.31 5.45 -14.62
C HIS A 67 16.70 4.84 -14.35
N GLY A 68 17.00 3.66 -14.91
CA GLY A 68 18.24 2.93 -14.65
C GLY A 68 18.38 2.43 -13.21
N LEU A 69 17.28 2.41 -12.46
CA LEU A 69 17.23 1.95 -11.08
C LEU A 69 17.11 0.42 -11.04
N VAL A 70 17.54 -0.16 -9.93
CA VAL A 70 17.42 -1.60 -9.67
C VAL A 70 16.58 -1.82 -8.41
N SER A 71 15.75 -2.86 -8.43
CA SER A 71 15.05 -3.30 -7.22
C SER A 71 16.03 -4.05 -6.31
N LEU A 72 16.17 -3.60 -5.07
CA LEU A 72 16.97 -4.27 -4.04
C LEU A 72 16.17 -5.37 -3.33
N VAL A 73 14.89 -5.09 -3.06
CA VAL A 73 13.96 -5.98 -2.39
C VAL A 73 12.55 -5.65 -2.86
N ASP A 74 11.76 -6.67 -3.14
CA ASP A 74 10.31 -6.53 -3.23
C ASP A 74 9.72 -6.76 -1.83
N LEU A 75 9.36 -5.67 -1.13
CA LEU A 75 8.73 -5.74 0.20
C LEU A 75 7.40 -6.51 0.17
N GLY A 76 6.76 -6.51 -1.01
CA GLY A 76 5.65 -7.36 -1.42
C GLY A 76 5.88 -8.83 -1.13
N GLN A 77 6.86 -9.32 -1.88
CA GLN A 77 7.28 -10.71 -1.87
C GLN A 77 7.88 -11.10 -0.52
N TRP A 78 8.73 -10.26 0.07
CA TRP A 78 9.32 -10.52 1.37
C TRP A 78 8.25 -10.77 2.44
N TRP A 79 7.20 -9.95 2.47
CA TRP A 79 6.11 -10.12 3.43
C TRP A 79 5.36 -11.43 3.24
N GLU A 80 5.05 -11.79 1.99
CA GLU A 80 4.35 -13.03 1.67
C GLU A 80 5.18 -14.26 2.04
N GLU A 81 6.48 -14.25 1.75
CA GLU A 81 7.42 -15.32 2.14
C GLU A 81 7.52 -15.47 3.66
N GLU A 82 7.54 -14.36 4.39
CA GLU A 82 7.74 -14.30 5.83
C GLU A 82 6.46 -14.61 6.64
N THR A 83 5.28 -14.33 6.09
CA THR A 83 3.99 -14.42 6.80
C THR A 83 3.00 -15.41 6.22
N GLY A 84 3.17 -15.80 4.95
CA GLY A 84 2.18 -16.54 4.17
C GLY A 84 0.86 -15.79 4.00
N CYS A 85 0.86 -14.46 4.16
CA CYS A 85 -0.33 -13.62 4.05
C CYS A 85 -0.15 -12.57 2.95
N PRO A 86 -1.23 -12.15 2.26
CA PRO A 86 -1.18 -10.99 1.39
C PRO A 86 -0.87 -9.71 2.19
N ILE A 87 -0.40 -8.65 1.52
CA ILE A 87 -0.12 -7.37 2.19
C ILE A 87 -1.38 -6.49 2.24
N PRO A 88 -1.77 -6.00 3.43
CA PRO A 88 -2.77 -4.94 3.57
C PRO A 88 -2.18 -3.56 3.22
N LEU A 89 -2.40 -3.09 1.99
CA LEU A 89 -1.84 -1.81 1.53
C LEU A 89 -2.68 -0.58 1.90
N GLY A 90 -4.00 -0.73 1.95
CA GLY A 90 -4.93 0.36 2.22
C GLY A 90 -6.28 -0.17 2.70
N GLY A 91 -7.05 0.71 3.35
CA GLY A 91 -8.37 0.39 3.86
C GLY A 91 -9.27 1.61 3.89
N ILE A 92 -10.58 1.37 3.80
CA ILE A 92 -11.60 2.41 3.96
C ILE A 92 -12.05 2.39 5.42
N LEU A 93 -11.92 3.53 6.09
CA LEU A 93 -12.18 3.67 7.52
C LEU A 93 -13.45 4.49 7.76
N ALA A 94 -14.30 4.01 8.67
CA ALA A 94 -15.42 4.77 9.21
C ALA A 94 -15.08 5.28 10.61
N ARG A 95 -15.45 6.52 10.92
CA ARG A 95 -15.28 7.09 12.26
C ARG A 95 -16.23 6.37 13.24
N ARG A 96 -15.73 6.01 14.43
CA ARG A 96 -16.45 5.15 15.39
C ARG A 96 -17.71 5.78 16.01
N ASP A 97 -17.86 7.09 15.92
CA ASP A 97 -19.02 7.87 16.39
C ASP A 97 -20.14 7.98 15.33
N LEU A 98 -19.94 7.41 14.13
CA LEU A 98 -20.97 7.34 13.10
C LEU A 98 -22.00 6.26 13.45
N ASP A 99 -23.25 6.54 13.09
CA ASP A 99 -24.36 5.60 13.21
C ASP A 99 -24.08 4.30 12.44
N SER A 100 -24.38 3.15 13.05
CA SER A 100 -24.08 1.83 12.48
C SER A 100 -24.85 1.57 11.19
N ASP A 101 -26.08 2.05 11.07
CA ASP A 101 -26.89 1.86 9.87
C ASP A 101 -26.36 2.73 8.73
N LEU A 102 -25.85 3.93 9.04
CA LEU A 102 -25.12 4.75 8.08
C LEU A 102 -23.86 4.04 7.57
N VAL A 103 -23.03 3.49 8.47
CA VAL A 103 -21.79 2.78 8.08
C VAL A 103 -22.11 1.59 7.17
N THR A 104 -23.09 0.76 7.52
CA THR A 104 -23.53 -0.38 6.69
C THR A 104 -24.03 0.05 5.32
N ARG A 105 -24.80 1.15 5.23
CA ARG A 105 -25.25 1.68 3.93
C ARG A 105 -24.08 2.16 3.07
N VAL A 106 -23.09 2.81 3.66
CA VAL A 106 -21.88 3.27 2.94
C VAL A 106 -21.04 2.08 2.48
N GLU A 107 -20.84 1.07 3.32
CA GLU A 107 -20.14 -0.18 2.95
C GLU A 107 -20.81 -0.85 1.74
N ASN A 108 -22.13 -1.02 1.78
CA ASN A 108 -22.89 -1.61 0.66
C ASN A 108 -22.82 -0.76 -0.62
N ALA A 109 -22.82 0.57 -0.50
CA ALA A 109 -22.67 1.47 -1.64
C ALA A 109 -21.27 1.36 -2.28
N ILE A 110 -20.21 1.27 -1.47
CA ILE A 110 -18.84 1.03 -1.94
C ILE A 110 -18.75 -0.32 -2.64
N ARG A 111 -19.27 -1.40 -2.02
CA ARG A 111 -19.29 -2.74 -2.63
C ARG A 111 -20.00 -2.73 -3.99
N THR A 112 -21.17 -2.09 -4.06
CA THR A 112 -21.91 -1.93 -5.32
C THR A 112 -21.11 -1.18 -6.36
N SER A 113 -20.39 -0.10 -5.97
CA SER A 113 -19.55 0.67 -6.88
C SER A 113 -18.40 -0.18 -7.46
N VAL A 114 -17.78 -1.01 -6.61
CA VAL A 114 -16.72 -1.93 -7.02
C VAL A 114 -17.28 -2.99 -7.97
N ASP A 115 -18.40 -3.63 -7.63
CA ASP A 115 -19.05 -4.64 -8.47
C ASP A 115 -19.44 -4.10 -9.85
N LEU A 116 -19.91 -2.85 -9.92
CA LEU A 116 -20.19 -2.18 -11.19
C LEU A 116 -18.92 -2.02 -12.04
N ALA A 117 -17.81 -1.59 -11.45
CA ALA A 117 -16.53 -1.45 -12.15
C ALA A 117 -15.98 -2.80 -12.62
N PHE A 118 -16.19 -3.88 -11.87
CA PHE A 118 -15.84 -5.23 -12.31
C PHE A 118 -16.71 -5.71 -13.47
N SER A 119 -18.02 -5.42 -13.45
CA SER A 119 -18.95 -5.84 -14.50
C SER A 119 -18.78 -5.08 -15.81
N ASP A 120 -18.31 -3.83 -15.74
CA ASP A 120 -18.01 -2.97 -16.87
C ASP A 120 -16.74 -2.13 -16.60
N PRO A 121 -15.55 -2.68 -16.88
CA PRO A 121 -14.28 -1.99 -16.66
C PRO A 121 -14.12 -0.71 -17.49
N ASN A 122 -14.93 -0.52 -18.54
CA ASN A 122 -14.87 0.70 -19.36
C ASN A 122 -15.59 1.88 -18.70
N ARG A 123 -16.55 1.62 -17.81
CA ARG A 123 -17.39 2.63 -17.17
C ARG A 123 -16.59 3.73 -16.43
N PRO A 124 -15.56 3.43 -15.62
CA PRO A 124 -14.78 4.46 -14.94
C PRO A 124 -13.60 5.02 -15.78
N ARG A 125 -13.37 4.57 -17.03
CA ARG A 125 -12.11 4.87 -17.75
C ARG A 125 -11.84 6.35 -17.95
N ASP A 126 -12.84 7.13 -18.35
CA ASP A 126 -12.65 8.57 -18.58
C ASP A 126 -12.29 9.30 -17.28
N TYR A 127 -12.88 8.88 -16.16
CA TYR A 127 -12.54 9.41 -14.85
C TYR A 127 -11.12 9.01 -14.44
N ILE A 128 -10.74 7.75 -14.65
CA ILE A 128 -9.38 7.27 -14.36
C ILE A 128 -8.34 8.05 -15.16
N ARG A 129 -8.53 8.22 -16.48
CA ARG A 129 -7.60 8.97 -17.34
C ARG A 129 -7.46 10.44 -16.95
N ALA A 130 -8.53 11.04 -16.42
CA ALA A 130 -8.49 12.43 -15.96
C ALA A 130 -7.69 12.61 -14.66
N HIS A 131 -7.44 11.54 -13.91
CA HIS A 131 -6.82 11.58 -12.58
C HIS A 131 -5.54 10.75 -12.45
N ALA A 132 -5.21 9.91 -13.42
CA ALA A 132 -3.96 9.16 -13.48
C ALA A 132 -2.79 10.05 -13.96
N GLN A 133 -1.60 9.86 -13.38
CA GLN A 133 -0.38 10.53 -13.85
C GLN A 133 0.17 9.85 -15.12
N GLU A 134 0.01 8.53 -15.22
CA GLU A 134 0.35 7.74 -16.41
C GLU A 134 -0.88 7.59 -17.31
N LEU A 135 -0.72 7.89 -18.60
CA LEU A 135 -1.80 7.86 -19.60
C LEU A 135 -1.76 6.62 -20.49
N ASN A 136 -0.74 5.77 -20.34
CA ASN A 136 -0.67 4.50 -21.03
C ASN A 136 -1.75 3.54 -20.49
N ASP A 137 -2.75 3.28 -21.33
CA ASP A 137 -3.86 2.38 -21.02
C ASP A 137 -3.38 0.99 -20.54
N SER A 138 -2.28 0.46 -21.08
CA SER A 138 -1.73 -0.82 -20.62
C SER A 138 -1.20 -0.77 -19.19
N VAL A 139 -0.59 0.35 -18.78
CA VAL A 139 -0.09 0.52 -17.40
C VAL A 139 -1.26 0.73 -16.45
N ILE A 140 -2.28 1.49 -16.87
CA ILE A 140 -3.52 1.66 -16.11
C ILE A 140 -4.20 0.30 -15.86
N ASP A 141 -4.37 -0.51 -16.91
CA ASP A 141 -5.04 -1.80 -16.80
C ASP A 141 -4.24 -2.76 -15.89
N GLN A 142 -2.90 -2.76 -15.98
CA GLN A 142 -2.03 -3.53 -15.06
C GLN A 142 -2.14 -3.05 -13.61
N HIS A 143 -2.17 -1.74 -13.39
CA HIS A 143 -2.31 -1.15 -12.06
C HIS A 143 -3.65 -1.55 -11.43
N ILE A 144 -4.75 -1.43 -12.18
CA ILE A 144 -6.08 -1.84 -11.71
C ILE A 144 -6.11 -3.33 -11.41
N GLY A 145 -5.62 -4.18 -12.32
CA GLY A 145 -5.63 -5.63 -12.12
C GLY A 145 -4.84 -6.09 -10.91
N LEU A 146 -3.80 -5.36 -10.51
CA LEU A 146 -3.00 -5.67 -9.34
C LEU A 146 -3.68 -5.28 -8.03
N TYR A 147 -4.30 -4.10 -7.97
CA TYR A 147 -4.83 -3.52 -6.72
C TYR A 147 -6.35 -3.64 -6.55
N VAL A 148 -7.09 -3.94 -7.62
CA VAL A 148 -8.54 -4.14 -7.60
C VAL A 148 -8.84 -5.61 -7.87
N ASN A 149 -9.06 -6.36 -6.80
CA ASN A 149 -9.27 -7.81 -6.82
C ASN A 149 -10.37 -8.21 -5.82
N ASP A 150 -10.50 -9.49 -5.50
CA ASP A 150 -11.56 -9.98 -4.61
C ASP A 150 -11.49 -9.33 -3.21
N PHE A 151 -10.30 -8.99 -2.70
CA PHE A 151 -10.14 -8.27 -1.44
C PHE A 151 -10.73 -6.86 -1.46
N SER A 152 -10.86 -6.25 -2.64
CA SER A 152 -11.53 -4.96 -2.82
C SER A 152 -13.06 -5.05 -2.69
N ARG A 153 -13.63 -6.25 -2.91
CA ARG A 153 -15.07 -6.51 -2.72
C ARG A 153 -15.38 -6.90 -1.29
N ASP A 154 -14.60 -7.82 -0.75
CA ASP A 154 -14.64 -8.23 0.65
C ASP A 154 -13.30 -8.84 1.06
N LEU A 155 -12.80 -8.48 2.24
CA LEU A 155 -11.51 -8.98 2.74
C LEU A 155 -11.52 -10.50 2.98
N GLY A 156 -12.68 -11.08 3.33
CA GLY A 156 -12.78 -12.45 3.82
C GLY A 156 -11.89 -12.74 5.04
N ALA A 157 -11.89 -13.99 5.49
CA ALA A 157 -11.09 -14.40 6.64
C ALA A 157 -9.56 -14.22 6.39
N GLU A 158 -9.12 -14.38 5.14
CA GLU A 158 -7.72 -14.24 4.76
C GLU A 158 -7.25 -12.78 4.83
N GLY A 159 -8.00 -11.84 4.26
CA GLY A 159 -7.68 -10.42 4.34
C GLY A 159 -7.77 -9.89 5.78
N GLU A 160 -8.74 -10.35 6.57
CA GLU A 160 -8.80 -10.02 8.00
C GLU A 160 -7.56 -10.53 8.76
N LYS A 161 -7.14 -11.77 8.49
CA LYS A 161 -5.92 -12.34 9.08
C LYS A 161 -4.70 -11.53 8.68
N ALA A 162 -4.57 -11.14 7.40
CA ALA A 162 -3.46 -10.34 6.91
C ALA A 162 -3.34 -9.00 7.65
N VAL A 163 -4.47 -8.30 7.87
CA VAL A 163 -4.48 -7.03 8.62
C VAL A 163 -4.06 -7.25 10.08
N ARG A 164 -4.56 -8.30 10.74
CA ARG A 164 -4.16 -8.62 12.12
C ARG A 164 -2.66 -8.89 12.23
N VAL A 165 -2.11 -9.73 11.33
CA VAL A 165 -0.67 -10.05 11.32
C VAL A 165 0.19 -8.80 11.11
N LEU A 166 -0.22 -7.89 10.22
CA LEU A 166 0.49 -6.62 10.01
C LEU A 166 0.52 -5.76 11.28
N LEU A 167 -0.63 -5.57 11.91
CA LEU A 167 -0.73 -4.74 13.11
C LEU A 167 -0.01 -5.37 14.30
N GLU A 168 -0.15 -6.68 14.52
CA GLU A 168 0.54 -7.40 15.61
C GLU A 168 2.06 -7.30 15.48
N ARG A 169 2.62 -7.48 14.28
CA ARG A 169 4.07 -7.32 14.05
C ARG A 169 4.52 -5.88 14.25
N ALA A 170 3.72 -4.90 13.80
CA ALA A 170 4.01 -3.49 13.99
C ALA A 170 4.01 -3.08 15.47
N GLU A 171 3.06 -3.59 16.26
CA GLU A 171 3.01 -3.40 17.72
C GLU A 171 4.21 -4.04 18.41
N GLN A 172 4.54 -5.30 18.08
CA GLN A 172 5.69 -6.02 18.64
C GLN A 172 7.03 -5.33 18.34
N ALA A 173 7.15 -4.72 17.17
CA ALA A 173 8.31 -3.92 16.79
C ALA A 173 8.32 -2.50 17.38
N GLY A 174 7.27 -2.11 18.13
CA GLY A 174 7.14 -0.77 18.71
C GLY A 174 6.94 0.35 17.69
N LEU A 175 6.47 0.02 16.47
CA LEU A 175 6.24 0.96 15.38
C LEU A 175 4.88 1.66 15.50
N ILE A 176 3.91 1.02 16.15
CA ILE A 176 2.59 1.56 16.48
C ILE A 176 2.24 1.25 17.95
N PRO A 177 1.35 2.03 18.59
CA PRO A 177 0.89 1.72 19.93
C PRO A 177 -0.02 0.47 19.95
N PRO A 178 -0.03 -0.31 21.04
CA PRO A 178 -0.95 -1.43 21.19
C PRO A 178 -2.41 -0.97 21.24
N CYS A 179 -3.32 -1.76 20.67
CA CYS A 179 -4.75 -1.46 20.63
C CYS A 179 -5.64 -2.69 20.89
N ASP A 180 -6.46 -2.64 21.95
CA ASP A 180 -7.40 -3.72 22.29
C ASP A 180 -8.78 -3.60 21.62
N LEU A 181 -8.98 -2.57 20.78
CA LEU A 181 -10.26 -2.37 20.10
C LEU A 181 -10.42 -3.36 18.93
N PRO A 182 -11.66 -3.81 18.63
CA PRO A 182 -11.90 -4.66 17.49
C PRO A 182 -11.52 -3.94 16.19
N LEU A 183 -10.83 -4.69 15.33
CA LEU A 183 -10.36 -4.24 14.03
C LEU A 183 -11.50 -3.95 13.05
N PHE A 184 -12.51 -4.82 13.04
CA PHE A 184 -13.72 -4.70 12.22
C PHE A 184 -14.95 -4.53 13.10
N ASN A 185 -16.02 -3.98 12.53
CA ASN A 185 -17.28 -3.79 13.26
C ASN A 185 -17.86 -5.18 13.65
N PRO A 186 -18.07 -5.46 14.95
CA PRO A 186 -18.59 -6.75 15.42
C PRO A 186 -20.02 -7.06 14.92
N HIS A 187 -20.72 -6.09 14.35
CA HIS A 187 -22.07 -6.25 13.78
C HIS A 187 -22.10 -6.61 12.28
N LYS A 188 -20.96 -7.03 11.69
CA LYS A 188 -20.95 -7.66 10.35
C LYS A 188 -21.78 -8.95 10.42
N HIS A 189 -23.02 -8.91 9.94
CA HIS A 189 -23.89 -10.06 9.72
C HIS A 189 -24.06 -10.32 8.23
#